data_AF-A0A2H0K643-F1
#
_entry.id   AF-A0A2H0K643-F1
#
_cell.length_a   1.000
_cell.length_b   1.000
_cell.length_c   1.000
_cell.angle_alpha   90.00
_cell.angle_beta   90.00
_cell.angle_gamma   90.00
#
_symmetry.space_group_name_H-M   'P 1'
#
loop_
_entity.id
_entity.type
_entity.pdbx_description
1 polymer ?
#
loop_
_entity_poly.entity_id
_entity_poly.type
_entity_poly.pdbx_seq_one_letter_code
_entity_poly.pdbx_strand_id
1 'polypeptide(L)'
;MIESKDIEKLAQLSRIKLSEQEKGSFFKEIDAILEYLGQIKEAGGGEKNIESVVVVKNVLRDDKDAHEEGFFTESILRASPSKEGDFIKVKKII
;
A
#
# COMPACT_ATOMS: atom_id res chain seq x y z
N MET A 1 13.99 -13.14 -15.00
CA MET A 1 12.86 -13.17 -15.93
C MET A 1 11.64 -13.53 -15.10
N ILE A 2 10.65 -12.66 -15.04
CA ILE A 2 9.40 -12.93 -14.32
C ILE A 2 8.53 -13.88 -15.14
N GLU A 3 7.70 -14.68 -14.48
CA GLU A 3 6.67 -15.49 -15.13
C GLU A 3 5.30 -14.79 -15.04
N SER A 4 4.36 -15.15 -15.91
CA SER A 4 2.98 -14.62 -15.83
C SER A 4 2.32 -14.88 -14.47
N LYS A 5 2.71 -15.96 -13.77
CA LYS A 5 2.24 -16.28 -12.41
C LYS A 5 2.70 -15.27 -11.37
N ASP A 6 3.84 -14.63 -11.58
CA ASP A 6 4.37 -13.61 -10.66
C ASP A 6 3.51 -12.35 -10.72
N ILE A 7 3.02 -11.97 -11.90
CA ILE A 7 2.08 -10.85 -12.08
C ILE A 7 0.75 -11.13 -11.39
N GLU A 8 0.21 -12.34 -11.53
CA GLU A 8 -1.04 -12.73 -10.85
C GLU A 8 -0.89 -12.72 -9.33
N LYS A 9 0.23 -13.25 -8.83
CA LYS A 9 0.55 -13.27 -7.41
C LYS A 9 0.70 -11.84 -6.86
N LEU A 10 1.39 -10.96 -7.59
CA LEU A 10 1.55 -9.56 -7.20
C LEU A 10 0.19 -8.85 -7.15
N ALA A 11 -0.64 -9.03 -8.16
CA ALA A 11 -1.98 -8.45 -8.22
C ALA A 11 -2.85 -8.92 -7.04
N GLN A 12 -2.78 -10.21 -6.68
CA GLN A 12 -3.49 -10.75 -5.52
C GLN A 12 -3.03 -10.12 -4.21
N LEU A 13 -1.72 -9.98 -4.00
CA LEU A 13 -1.15 -9.34 -2.79
C LEU A 13 -1.55 -7.87 -2.69
N SER A 14 -1.60 -7.16 -3.81
CA SER A 14 -2.03 -5.77 -3.90
C SER A 14 -3.56 -5.57 -3.91
N ARG A 15 -4.34 -6.66 -3.90
CA ARG A 15 -5.82 -6.65 -4.01
C ARG A 15 -6.34 -5.97 -5.28
N ILE A 16 -5.60 -6.08 -6.38
CA ILE A 16 -5.94 -5.53 -7.69
C ILE A 16 -6.46 -6.67 -8.58
N LYS A 17 -7.63 -6.48 -9.18
CA LYS A 17 -8.17 -7.42 -10.18
C LYS A 17 -7.65 -7.02 -11.56
N LEU A 18 -7.02 -7.96 -12.26
CA LEU A 18 -6.51 -7.76 -13.62
C LEU A 18 -7.33 -8.54 -14.64
N SER A 19 -7.60 -7.93 -15.79
CA SER A 19 -8.07 -8.62 -16.99
C SER A 19 -6.91 -9.32 -17.72
N GLU A 20 -7.22 -10.27 -18.60
CA GLU A 20 -6.21 -10.97 -19.40
C GLU A 20 -5.40 -10.03 -20.31
N GLN A 21 -6.03 -8.96 -20.80
CA GLN A 21 -5.37 -7.93 -21.59
C GLN A 21 -4.36 -7.15 -20.75
N GLU A 22 -4.76 -6.72 -19.54
CA GLU A 22 -3.88 -6.00 -18.62
C GLU A 22 -2.72 -6.86 -18.12
N LYS A 23 -2.94 -8.17 -17.89
CA LYS A 23 -1.86 -9.10 -17.54
C LYS A 23 -0.75 -9.10 -18.59
N GLY A 24 -1.12 -9.15 -19.89
CA GLY A 24 -0.16 -9.15 -20.99
C GLY A 24 0.62 -7.85 -21.10
N SER A 25 -0.04 -6.70 -20.91
CA SER A 25 0.63 -5.39 -20.90
C SER A 25 1.55 -5.22 -19.69
N PHE A 26 1.04 -5.50 -18.48
CA PHE A 26 1.82 -5.35 -17.24
C PHE A 26 3.01 -6.29 -17.17
N PHE A 27 2.92 -7.49 -17.74
CA PHE A 27 4.07 -8.36 -17.86
C PHE A 27 5.24 -7.67 -18.57
N LYS A 28 4.99 -7.05 -19.73
CA LYS A 28 6.02 -6.36 -20.52
C LYS A 28 6.54 -5.12 -19.79
N GLU A 29 5.64 -4.34 -19.22
CA GLU A 29 6.00 -3.09 -18.52
C GLU A 29 6.86 -3.37 -17.28
N ILE A 30 6.47 -4.37 -16.47
CA ILE A 30 7.20 -4.71 -15.24
C ILE A 30 8.56 -5.33 -15.58
N ASP A 31 8.66 -6.16 -16.61
CA ASP A 31 9.95 -6.72 -17.03
C ASP A 31 10.92 -5.62 -17.47
N ALA A 32 10.45 -4.63 -18.25
CA ALA A 32 11.23 -3.46 -18.65
C ALA A 32 11.66 -2.59 -17.45
N ILE A 33 10.77 -2.39 -16.47
CA ILE A 33 11.11 -1.65 -15.24
C ILE A 33 12.19 -2.38 -14.44
N LEU A 34 12.10 -3.71 -14.32
CA LEU A 34 13.11 -4.51 -13.62
C LEU A 34 14.46 -4.50 -14.34
N GLU A 35 14.47 -4.50 -15.67
CA GLU A 35 15.67 -4.35 -16.47
C GLU A 35 16.33 -2.98 -16.23
N TYR A 36 15.55 -1.90 -16.26
CA TYR A 36 16.03 -0.54 -15.96
C TYR A 36 16.60 -0.43 -14.54
N LEU A 37 15.90 -0.97 -13.54
CA LEU A 37 16.39 -1.01 -12.15
C LEU A 37 17.64 -1.88 -11.98
N GLY A 38 17.90 -2.80 -12.91
CA GLY A 38 19.14 -3.57 -12.97
C GLY A 38 20.40 -2.70 -12.99
N GLN A 39 20.33 -1.49 -13.55
CA GLN A 39 21.43 -0.51 -13.58
C GLN A 39 21.91 -0.12 -12.17
N ILE A 40 21.04 -0.17 -11.16
CA ILE A 40 21.41 0.14 -9.77
C ILE A 40 22.45 -0.85 -9.23
N LYS A 41 22.50 -2.08 -9.75
CA LYS A 41 23.50 -3.07 -9.35
C LYS A 41 24.92 -2.64 -9.75
N GLU A 42 25.06 -1.86 -10.82
CA GLU A 42 26.36 -1.37 -11.31
C GLU A 42 26.89 -0.19 -10.49
N ALA A 43 25.99 0.58 -9.86
CA ALA A 43 26.35 1.75 -9.07
C ALA A 43 27.03 1.43 -7.72
N GLY A 44 26.93 0.18 -7.24
CA GLY A 44 27.45 -0.25 -5.94
C GLY A 44 26.62 0.29 -4.76
N GLY A 45 26.36 -0.55 -3.76
CA GLY A 45 25.60 -0.16 -2.56
C GLY A 45 26.50 0.46 -1.49
N GLY A 46 26.13 1.61 -0.94
CA GLY A 46 26.75 2.13 0.29
C GLY A 46 26.36 1.26 1.49
N GLU A 47 27.31 0.96 2.38
CA GLU A 47 27.12 0.09 3.58
C GLU A 47 26.05 0.59 4.57
N LYS A 48 25.54 1.81 4.39
CA LYS A 48 24.63 2.46 5.32
C LYS A 48 23.23 2.58 4.70
N ASN A 49 22.29 1.79 5.23
CA ASN A 49 20.87 1.97 4.95
C ASN A 49 20.42 3.34 5.51
N ILE A 50 20.04 4.25 4.63
CA ILE A 50 19.50 5.55 5.01
C ILE A 50 17.98 5.40 5.11
N GLU A 51 17.46 5.15 6.31
CA GLU A 51 16.01 5.03 6.56
C GLU A 51 15.31 6.39 6.59
N SER A 52 16.04 7.44 6.98
CA SER A 52 15.56 8.80 7.03
C SER A 52 16.72 9.76 6.79
N VAL A 53 16.45 10.84 6.05
CA VAL A 53 17.39 11.95 5.86
C VAL A 53 17.52 12.77 7.15
N VAL A 54 16.49 12.72 8.01
CA VAL A 54 16.46 13.41 9.30
C VAL A 54 16.67 12.41 10.44
N VAL A 55 17.67 12.67 11.27
CA VAL A 55 17.94 11.86 12.46
C VAL A 55 16.99 12.28 13.57
N VAL A 56 15.96 11.47 13.82
CA VAL A 56 15.02 11.64 14.93
C VAL A 56 15.19 10.50 15.93
N LYS A 57 14.93 10.77 17.21
CA LYS A 57 14.99 9.77 18.28
C LYS A 57 13.79 9.94 19.20
N ASN A 58 13.04 8.86 19.41
CA ASN A 58 11.95 8.77 20.38
C ASN A 58 10.97 9.95 20.33
N VAL A 59 10.42 10.20 19.15
CA VAL A 59 9.35 11.19 18.97
C VAL A 59 8.06 10.61 19.52
N LEU A 60 7.68 11.03 20.72
CA LEU A 60 6.49 10.55 21.43
C LEU A 60 5.44 11.67 21.54
N ARG A 61 4.17 11.28 21.59
CA ARG A 61 3.03 12.15 21.86
C ARG A 61 2.65 12.01 23.34
N ASP A 62 2.33 13.13 24.00
CA ASP A 62 1.76 13.12 25.35
C ASP A 62 0.37 12.48 25.36
N ASP A 63 0.09 11.67 26.39
CA ASP A 63 -1.22 11.03 26.57
C ASP A 63 -2.21 11.95 27.30
N LYS A 64 -2.65 13.00 26.59
CA LYS A 64 -3.59 14.00 27.08
C LYS A 64 -4.62 14.34 25.99
N ASP A 65 -5.70 14.99 26.39
CA ASP A 65 -6.69 15.63 25.51
C ASP A 65 -7.32 14.69 24.47
N ALA A 66 -7.79 13.52 24.91
CA ALA A 66 -8.58 12.64 24.06
C ALA A 66 -9.93 13.28 23.71
N HIS A 67 -10.38 13.11 22.47
CA HIS A 67 -11.72 13.52 22.05
C HIS A 67 -12.79 12.70 22.78
N GLU A 68 -13.93 13.32 23.05
CA GLU A 68 -15.10 12.61 23.56
C GLU A 68 -15.56 11.53 22.58
N GLU A 69 -16.22 10.49 23.10
CA GLU A 69 -16.78 9.42 22.28
C GLU A 69 -17.76 9.99 21.25
N GLY A 70 -17.67 9.50 20.01
CA GLY A 70 -18.58 9.93 18.96
C GLY A 70 -18.23 11.25 18.27
N PHE A 71 -17.22 11.99 18.75
CA PHE A 71 -16.91 13.35 18.27
C PHE A 71 -16.71 13.44 16.74
N PHE A 72 -16.16 12.40 16.12
CA PHE A 72 -15.96 12.32 14.66
C PHE A 72 -16.82 11.27 13.96
N THR A 73 -17.75 10.61 14.66
CA THR A 73 -18.49 9.48 14.09
C THR A 73 -19.28 9.89 12.85
N GLU A 74 -20.00 11.00 12.90
CA GLU A 74 -20.81 11.44 11.75
C GLU A 74 -19.93 11.81 10.54
N SER A 75 -18.83 12.53 10.77
CA SER A 75 -17.93 12.98 9.70
C SER A 75 -17.22 11.81 9.03
N ILE A 76 -16.76 10.81 9.82
CA ILE A 76 -16.14 9.59 9.31
C ILE A 76 -17.16 8.75 8.53
N LEU A 77 -18.35 8.52 9.08
CA LEU A 77 -19.39 7.72 8.42
C LEU A 77 -19.89 8.36 7.13
N ARG A 78 -19.85 9.70 7.01
CA ARG A 78 -20.19 10.41 5.78
C ARG A 78 -19.20 10.13 4.65
N ALA A 79 -17.94 9.82 4.97
CA ALA A 79 -16.92 9.46 3.99
C ALA A 79 -16.98 7.98 3.57
N SER A 80 -17.79 7.15 4.25
CA SER A 80 -17.93 5.73 3.93
C SER A 80 -18.87 5.50 2.73
N PRO A 81 -18.56 4.55 1.83
CA PRO A 81 -19.47 4.17 0.73
C PRO A 81 -20.82 3.62 1.19
N SER A 82 -20.88 3.00 2.38
CA SER A 82 -22.10 2.40 2.93
C SER A 82 -22.04 2.39 4.45
N LYS A 83 -23.20 2.61 5.10
CA LYS A 83 -23.34 2.59 6.56
C LYS A 83 -24.66 1.96 7.00
N GLU A 84 -24.68 1.42 8.21
CA GLU A 84 -25.87 0.89 8.87
C GLU A 84 -25.81 1.28 10.34
N GLY A 85 -26.68 2.20 10.78
CA GLY A 85 -26.53 2.87 12.06
C GLY A 85 -25.16 3.56 12.16
N ASP A 86 -24.45 3.28 13.26
CA ASP A 86 -23.11 3.81 13.53
C ASP A 86 -21.97 2.93 12.97
N PHE A 87 -22.28 1.97 12.09
CA PHE A 87 -21.31 1.03 11.53
C PHE A 87 -21.05 1.27 10.05
N ILE A 88 -19.80 1.03 9.62
CA ILE A 88 -19.44 0.91 8.21
C ILE A 88 -19.93 -0.44 7.70
N LYS A 89 -20.80 -0.42 6.70
CA LYS A 89 -21.40 -1.64 6.15
C LYS A 89 -20.48 -2.25 5.10
N VAL A 90 -20.02 -3.47 5.36
CA VAL A 90 -19.19 -4.28 4.44
C VAL A 90 -19.85 -5.63 4.16
N LYS A 91 -19.37 -6.32 3.12
CA LYS A 91 -19.74 -7.72 2.90
C LYS A 91 -19.21 -8.58 4.05
N LYS A 92 -20.01 -9.54 4.51
CA LYS A 92 -19.61 -10.49 5.56
C LYS A 92 -18.31 -11.19 5.16
N ILE A 93 -17.33 -11.17 6.08
CA ILE A 93 -16.09 -11.93 5.96
C ILE A 93 -16.40 -13.36 6.41
N ILE A 94 -15.97 -14.35 5.62
CA ILE A 94 -16.13 -15.80 5.89
C ILE A 94 -14.74 -16.38 6.13
#